data_AF-A0ABD5TGB8-F1
#
_entry.id   AF-A0ABD5TGB8-F1
#
_cell.length_a   1.000
_cell.length_b   1.000
_cell.length_c   1.000
_cell.angle_alpha   90.00
_cell.angle_beta   90.00
_cell.angle_gamma   90.00
#
_symmetry.space_group_name_H-M   'P 1'
#
loop_
_entity.id
_entity.type
_entity.pdbx_description
1 polymer ?
#
loop_
_entity_poly.entity_id
_entity_poly.type
_entity_poly.pdbx_seq_one_letter_code
_entity_poly.pdbx_strand_id
1 'polypeptide(L)'
;MKEFDITDKIATAFGAGLMLLGIVGLGLVELVAGKPYSPVPLTNEAGDVIANPAIDPTLRTGLVLLGLAVLFAWGVYRAATPDRGVDQTPTEVTAD
;
A
#
# COMPACT_ATOMS: atom_id res chain seq x y z
N MET A 1 -2.12 -22.93 8.14
CA MET A 1 -1.79 -21.59 7.61
C MET A 1 -1.85 -21.71 6.10
N LYS A 2 -2.59 -20.83 5.41
CA LYS A 2 -2.67 -20.91 3.93
C LYS A 2 -1.28 -20.83 3.32
N GLU A 3 -1.00 -21.65 2.32
CA GLU A 3 0.25 -21.55 1.54
C GLU A 3 0.37 -20.13 0.97
N PHE A 4 1.56 -19.54 1.06
CA PHE A 4 1.80 -18.18 0.58
C PHE A 4 2.33 -18.24 -0.84
N ASP A 5 1.51 -17.83 -1.80
CA ASP A 5 1.83 -17.95 -3.23
C ASP A 5 2.37 -16.64 -3.85
N ILE A 6 2.54 -16.64 -5.17
CA ILE A 6 2.98 -15.46 -5.90
C ILE A 6 1.96 -14.31 -5.89
N THR A 7 0.67 -14.64 -5.86
CA THR A 7 -0.44 -13.66 -5.81
C THR A 7 -0.42 -12.94 -4.47
N ASP A 8 -0.23 -13.68 -3.38
CA ASP A 8 -0.03 -13.13 -2.04
C ASP A 8 1.16 -12.17 -2.01
N LYS A 9 2.27 -12.56 -2.61
CA LYS A 9 3.48 -11.73 -2.68
C LYS A 9 3.22 -10.43 -3.45
N ILE A 10 2.54 -10.50 -4.60
CA ILE A 10 2.22 -9.32 -5.41
C ILE A 10 1.26 -8.40 -4.66
N ALA A 11 0.17 -8.93 -4.10
CA ALA A 11 -0.83 -8.14 -3.39
C ALA A 11 -0.22 -7.40 -2.19
N THR A 12 0.58 -8.12 -1.39
CA THR A 12 1.25 -7.55 -0.21
C THR A 12 2.34 -6.55 -0.59
N ALA A 13 3.20 -6.88 -1.57
CA ALA A 13 4.26 -5.99 -2.02
C ALA A 13 3.69 -4.72 -2.68
N PHE A 14 2.63 -4.84 -3.48
CA PHE A 14 1.98 -3.71 -4.13
C PHE A 14 1.32 -2.79 -3.09
N GLY A 15 0.53 -3.35 -2.17
CA GLY A 15 -0.12 -2.57 -1.12
C GLY A 15 0.89 -1.86 -0.21
N ALA A 16 1.91 -2.58 0.27
CA ALA A 16 2.98 -1.99 1.08
C ALA A 16 3.81 -0.96 0.29
N GLY A 17 4.09 -1.24 -0.99
CA GLY A 17 4.81 -0.34 -1.89
C GLY A 17 4.09 0.98 -2.10
N LEU A 18 2.77 0.97 -2.29
CA LEU A 18 1.96 2.19 -2.39
C LEU A 18 2.02 3.02 -1.11
N MET A 19 1.94 2.39 0.06
CA MET A 19 2.08 3.10 1.33
C MET A 19 3.48 3.71 1.49
N LEU A 20 4.54 2.96 1.19
CA LEU A 20 5.92 3.46 1.26
C LEU A 20 6.15 4.62 0.29
N LEU A 21 5.58 4.53 -0.92
CA LEU A 21 5.66 5.61 -1.89
C LEU A 21 4.96 6.88 -1.38
N GLY A 22 3.75 6.75 -0.80
CA GLY A 22 3.01 7.89 -0.24
C GLY A 22 3.66 8.51 1.00
N ILE A 23 4.22 7.69 1.89
CA ILE A 23 4.83 8.13 3.16
C ILE A 23 6.25 8.66 2.92
N VAL A 24 7.13 7.80 2.39
CA VAL A 24 8.56 8.07 2.30
C VAL A 24 8.90 8.62 0.92
N GLY A 25 8.42 8.00 -0.15
CA GLY A 25 8.78 8.38 -1.51
C GLY A 25 8.46 9.84 -1.85
N LEU A 26 7.20 10.25 -1.66
CA LEU A 26 6.79 11.64 -1.87
C LEU A 26 7.42 12.60 -0.87
N GLY A 27 7.72 12.15 0.36
CA GLY A 27 8.48 12.94 1.33
C GLY A 27 9.91 13.23 0.87
N LEU A 28 10.58 12.25 0.27
CA LEU A 28 11.92 12.42 -0.31
C LEU A 28 11.89 13.36 -1.53
N VAL A 29 10.86 13.26 -2.36
CA VAL A 29 10.65 14.19 -3.50
C VAL A 29 10.50 15.62 -2.98
N GLU A 30 9.71 15.83 -1.92
CA GLU A 30 9.56 17.14 -1.28
C GLU A 30 10.88 17.67 -0.71
N LEU A 31 11.68 16.80 -0.09
CA LEU A 31 12.98 17.17 0.48
C LEU A 31 13.93 17.70 -0.61
N VAL A 32 13.94 17.05 -1.77
CA VAL A 32 14.75 17.47 -2.92
C VAL A 32 14.19 18.73 -3.58
N ALA A 33 12.86 18.90 -3.62
CA ALA A 33 12.21 20.09 -4.15
C ALA A 33 12.46 21.36 -3.31
N GLY A 34 12.77 21.19 -2.01
CA GLY A 34 13.12 22.27 -1.11
C GLY A 34 11.92 22.82 -0.32
N LYS A 35 12.12 23.96 0.35
CA LYS A 35 11.07 24.58 1.17
C LYS A 35 9.88 25.03 0.30
N PRO A 36 8.63 24.94 0.82
CA PRO A 36 8.25 24.65 2.21
C PRO A 36 7.99 23.16 2.49
N TYR A 37 8.52 22.64 3.60
CA TYR A 37 8.25 21.26 4.07
C TYR A 37 6.96 21.16 4.88
N SER A 38 5.92 21.90 4.48
CA SER A 38 4.67 22.00 5.24
C SER A 38 3.52 21.38 4.45
N PRO A 39 2.67 20.52 5.07
CA PRO A 39 1.48 19.98 4.43
C PRO A 39 0.34 21.01 4.32
N VAL A 40 0.50 22.20 4.89
CA VAL A 40 -0.45 23.32 4.80
C VAL A 40 0.24 24.57 4.26
N PRO A 41 -0.48 25.41 3.51
CA PRO A 41 0.01 26.70 3.09
C PRO A 41 0.56 27.49 4.28
N LEU A 42 1.75 28.05 4.14
CA LEU A 42 2.32 28.94 5.15
C LEU A 42 1.79 30.35 4.88
N THR A 43 1.33 31.04 5.93
CA THR A 43 0.86 32.43 5.84
C THR A 43 1.75 33.37 6.63
N ASN A 44 1.79 34.65 6.23
CA ASN A 44 2.40 35.72 7.02
C ASN A 44 1.41 36.27 8.08
N GLU A 45 1.84 37.25 8.88
CA GLU A 45 1.02 37.91 9.91
C GLU A 45 -0.21 38.64 9.33
N ALA A 46 -0.18 39.02 8.05
CA ALA A 46 -1.30 39.62 7.33
C ALA A 46 -2.28 38.58 6.74
N GLY A 47 -1.95 37.28 6.81
CA GLY A 47 -2.76 36.19 6.26
C GLY A 47 -2.45 35.84 4.80
N ASP A 48 -1.47 36.47 4.17
CA ASP A 48 -1.08 36.15 2.79
C ASP A 48 -0.34 34.81 2.74
N VAL A 49 -0.66 33.98 1.75
CA VAL A 49 0.03 32.71 1.51
C VAL A 49 1.42 32.97 0.94
N ILE A 50 2.45 32.61 1.69
CA ILE A 50 3.86 32.81 1.33
C ILE A 50 4.49 31.55 0.73
N ALA A 51 3.90 30.37 0.93
CA ALA A 51 4.42 29.13 0.38
C ALA A 51 3.36 28.01 0.37
N ASN A 52 3.37 27.18 -0.68
CA ASN A 52 2.50 26.00 -0.82
C ASN A 52 3.33 24.70 -0.82
N PRO A 53 2.76 23.57 -0.34
CA PRO A 53 3.38 22.26 -0.50
C PRO A 53 3.69 21.98 -1.96
N ALA A 54 4.84 21.35 -2.23
CA ALA A 54 5.23 20.96 -3.58
C ALA A 54 4.37 19.79 -4.09
N ILE A 55 4.01 18.87 -3.21
CA ILE A 55 3.12 17.74 -3.51
C ILE A 55 1.82 17.87 -2.69
N ASP A 56 0.68 17.80 -3.38
CA ASP A 56 -0.64 17.86 -2.76
C ASP A 56 -0.79 16.79 -1.64
N PRO A 57 -1.17 17.18 -0.41
CA PRO A 57 -1.43 16.25 0.69
C PRO A 57 -2.46 15.17 0.35
N THR A 58 -3.41 15.47 -0.54
CA THR A 58 -4.43 14.54 -1.03
C THR A 58 -3.81 13.40 -1.83
N LEU A 59 -2.77 13.66 -2.63
CA LEU A 59 -2.08 12.60 -3.38
C LEU A 59 -1.31 11.66 -2.44
N ARG A 60 -0.64 12.22 -1.43
CA ARG A 60 0.08 11.44 -0.42
C ARG A 60 -0.84 10.52 0.35
N THR A 61 -1.91 11.09 0.90
CA THR A 61 -2.93 10.35 1.66
C THR A 61 -3.68 9.37 0.77
N GLY A 62 -3.99 9.75 -0.46
CA GLY A 62 -4.61 8.89 -1.46
C GLY A 62 -3.80 7.63 -1.76
N LEU A 63 -2.48 7.75 -1.95
CA LEU A 63 -1.60 6.59 -2.15
C LEU A 63 -1.57 5.63 -0.94
N VAL A 64 -1.51 6.19 0.27
CA VAL A 64 -1.53 5.39 1.50
C VAL A 64 -2.87 4.67 1.65
N LEU A 65 -3.98 5.38 1.46
CA LEU A 65 -5.32 4.81 1.53
C LEU A 65 -5.54 3.75 0.45
N LEU A 66 -5.01 3.95 -0.76
CA LEU A 66 -5.06 2.96 -1.83
C LEU A 66 -4.28 1.70 -1.44
N GLY A 67 -3.07 1.85 -0.89
CA GLY A 67 -2.28 0.73 -0.39
C GLY A 67 -3.01 -0.06 0.70
N LEU A 68 -3.61 0.64 1.66
CA LEU A 68 -4.44 0.04 2.71
C LEU A 68 -5.68 -0.65 2.14
N ALA A 69 -6.36 -0.05 1.16
CA ALA A 69 -7.52 -0.62 0.52
C ALA A 69 -7.18 -1.95 -0.19
N VAL A 70 -6.04 -2.00 -0.89
CA VAL A 70 -5.53 -3.23 -1.51
C VAL A 70 -5.28 -4.31 -0.46
N LEU A 71 -4.54 -3.98 0.60
CA LEU A 71 -4.20 -4.94 1.65
C LEU A 71 -5.45 -5.42 2.39
N PHE A 72 -6.39 -4.52 2.67
CA PHE A 72 -7.65 -4.84 3.31
C PHE A 72 -8.49 -5.77 2.44
N ALA A 73 -8.67 -5.44 1.16
CA ALA A 73 -9.41 -6.27 0.21
C ALA A 73 -8.78 -7.66 0.06
N TRP A 74 -7.44 -7.73 -0.06
CA TRP A 74 -6.71 -9.00 -0.13
C TRP A 74 -6.87 -9.82 1.15
N GLY A 75 -6.74 -9.16 2.31
CA GLY A 75 -6.92 -9.81 3.61
C GLY A 75 -8.33 -10.38 3.78
N VAL A 76 -9.36 -9.64 3.40
CA VAL A 76 -10.76 -10.11 3.41
C VAL A 76 -10.96 -11.28 2.44
N TYR A 77 -10.44 -11.18 1.22
CA TYR A 77 -10.50 -12.26 0.24
C TYR A 77 -9.85 -13.55 0.77
N ARG A 78 -8.64 -13.44 1.31
CA ARG A 78 -7.91 -14.57 1.87
C ARG A 78 -8.59 -15.13 3.13
N ALA A 79 -9.23 -14.30 3.95
CA ALA A 79 -10.00 -14.74 5.11
C ALA A 79 -11.26 -15.51 4.71
N ALA A 80 -11.95 -15.08 3.65
CA ALA A 80 -13.20 -15.69 3.18
C ALA A 80 -13.00 -16.95 2.31
N THR A 81 -11.83 -17.10 1.68
CA THR A 81 -11.56 -18.24 0.77
C THR A 81 -11.02 -19.44 1.56
N PRO A 82 -11.56 -20.66 1.43
CA PRO A 82 -11.01 -21.85 2.10
C PRO A 82 -9.65 -22.28 1.54
N ASP A 83 -8.80 -22.90 2.37
CA ASP A 83 -7.59 -23.58 1.91
C ASP A 83 -7.98 -24.83 1.12
N ARG A 84 -7.88 -24.77 -0.21
CA ARG A 84 -7.83 -25.98 -1.03
C ARG A 84 -6.41 -26.52 -0.99
N GLY A 85 -6.01 -27.03 0.17
CA GLY A 85 -4.81 -27.85 0.26
C GLY A 85 -5.04 -29.08 -0.58
N VAL A 86 -4.33 -29.16 -1.72
CA VAL A 86 -4.09 -30.36 -2.53
C VAL A 86 -5.31 -31.28 -2.61
N ASP A 87 -6.13 -31.11 -3.66
CA ASP A 87 -7.01 -32.18 -4.11
C ASP A 87 -6.16 -33.44 -4.31
N GLN A 88 -6.34 -34.35 -3.36
CA GLN A 88 -6.16 -35.79 -3.41
C GLN A 88 -5.71 -36.30 -4.79
N THR A 89 -4.43 -36.63 -4.94
CA THR A 89 -4.10 -37.78 -5.79
C THR A 89 -4.50 -39.00 -4.95
N PRO A 90 -5.55 -39.75 -5.28
CA PRO A 90 -5.73 -41.06 -4.68
C PRO A 90 -4.50 -41.86 -5.07
N THR A 91 -3.61 -42.13 -4.12
CA THR A 91 -2.59 -43.15 -4.33
C THR A 91 -3.37 -44.43 -4.60
N GLU A 92 -3.41 -44.84 -5.86
CA GLU A 92 -3.94 -46.13 -6.26
C GLU A 92 -3.13 -47.17 -5.49
N VAL A 93 -3.73 -47.71 -4.42
CA VAL A 93 -3.16 -48.82 -3.66
C VAL A 93 -3.38 -50.05 -4.51
N THR A 94 -2.48 -50.27 -5.46
CA THR A 94 -2.32 -51.59 -6.08
C THR A 94 -1.73 -52.50 -5.01
N ALA A 95 -2.58 -53.32 -4.40
CA ALA A 95 -2.13 -54.47 -3.65
C ALA A 95 -1.75 -55.56 -4.64
N ASP A 96 -0.45 -55.88 -4.70
CA ASP A 96 0.11 -57.04 -5.40
C ASP A 96 1.10 -57.73 -4.45
#